data_AF-A0A844XPW9-F1
#
_entry.id   AF-A0A844XPW9-F1
#
_cell.length_a   1.000
_cell.length_b   1.000
_cell.length_c   1.000
_cell.angle_alpha   90.00
_cell.angle_beta   90.00
_cell.angle_gamma   90.00
#
_symmetry.space_group_name_H-M   'P 1'
#
loop_
_entity.id
_entity.type
_entity.pdbx_description
1 polymer ?
#
loop_
_entity_poly.entity_id
_entity_poly.type
_entity_poly.pdbx_seq_one_letter_code
_entity_poly.pdbx_strand_id
1 'polypeptide(L)'
;MKPLPFVFLLGLSLSSCAPEGNESGSEASQVSSAPEPDVVQETAVHEFELGEREYTIPAAYIPSIRVGGQKDFIRIKFPDFAAEIVLDEMSAGKSDKTGRAQIFSVTDQDYPRIEYAEREDGAIIACRRGMMAQSGCGTIFECAGVEWTLLFPIGLRNEVEALVGSATRLLEQHSVEIRQERAKEGDPEKDLVQDQ
;
A
#
# COMPACT_ATOMS: atom_id res chain seq x y z
N MET A 1 -56.64 -11.07 -3.23
CA MET A 1 -57.14 -10.69 -4.57
C MET A 1 -55.96 -10.15 -5.39
N LYS A 2 -56.01 -10.30 -6.72
CA LYS A 2 -55.07 -9.72 -7.72
C LYS A 2 -55.34 -8.19 -7.89
N PRO A 3 -54.56 -7.38 -8.66
CA PRO A 3 -53.56 -7.75 -9.68
C PRO A 3 -52.22 -6.93 -9.73
N LEU A 4 -51.28 -7.40 -10.56
CA LEU A 4 -50.22 -6.62 -11.23
C LEU A 4 -50.78 -5.93 -12.49
N PRO A 5 -50.22 -4.81 -12.97
CA PRO A 5 -49.35 -4.85 -14.18
C PRO A 5 -48.23 -3.76 -14.14
N PHE A 6 -47.47 -3.36 -15.19
CA PHE A 6 -47.41 -3.74 -16.62
C PHE A 6 -45.93 -3.80 -17.13
N VAL A 7 -45.78 -4.27 -18.36
CA VAL A 7 -44.61 -4.49 -19.24
C VAL A 7 -44.35 -3.30 -20.20
N PHE A 8 -43.23 -3.32 -20.97
CA PHE A 8 -42.89 -2.60 -22.24
C PHE A 8 -41.87 -1.43 -22.16
N LEU A 9 -41.03 -1.09 -23.17
CA LEU A 9 -40.69 -1.68 -24.51
C LEU A 9 -39.25 -1.26 -24.94
N LEU A 10 -38.80 -1.74 -26.11
CA LEU A 10 -37.53 -1.42 -26.81
C LEU A 10 -37.30 0.08 -27.12
N GLY A 11 -36.04 0.43 -27.38
CA GLY A 11 -35.63 1.66 -28.09
C GLY A 11 -34.31 1.52 -28.84
N LEU A 12 -34.35 1.03 -30.08
CA LEU A 12 -33.22 1.09 -31.05
C LEU A 12 -33.13 2.49 -31.67
N SER A 13 -31.92 2.95 -32.01
CA SER A 13 -31.72 4.00 -33.02
C SER A 13 -30.32 3.92 -33.66
N LEU A 14 -30.26 3.30 -34.83
CA LEU A 14 -29.23 3.58 -35.84
C LEU A 14 -29.73 4.76 -36.69
N SER A 15 -28.87 5.73 -36.98
CA SER A 15 -29.09 6.62 -38.13
C SER A 15 -27.75 7.03 -38.75
N SER A 16 -27.61 6.72 -40.03
CA SER A 16 -26.54 7.21 -40.89
C SER A 16 -26.84 8.64 -41.36
N CYS A 17 -25.83 9.37 -41.83
CA CYS A 17 -25.77 9.98 -43.18
C CYS A 17 -24.58 10.96 -43.32
N ALA A 18 -23.74 10.71 -44.33
CA ALA A 18 -22.99 11.74 -45.07
C ALA A 18 -23.92 12.34 -46.17
N PRO A 19 -23.55 13.35 -47.02
CA PRO A 19 -22.36 13.31 -47.89
C PRO A 19 -21.67 14.66 -48.28
N GLU A 20 -20.46 14.50 -48.87
CA GLU A 20 -19.82 15.22 -50.02
C GLU A 20 -19.70 16.76 -50.13
N GLY A 21 -18.52 17.21 -50.63
CA GLY A 21 -18.24 18.62 -50.98
C GLY A 21 -16.80 18.94 -51.48
N ASN A 22 -16.46 18.51 -52.71
CA ASN A 22 -15.40 18.94 -53.65
C ASN A 22 -14.06 19.63 -53.24
N GLU A 23 -12.98 18.95 -53.65
CA GLU A 23 -11.86 19.39 -54.54
C GLU A 23 -11.01 20.68 -54.34
N SER A 24 -9.70 20.43 -54.52
CA SER A 24 -8.67 21.28 -55.17
C SER A 24 -7.93 22.35 -54.34
N GLY A 25 -6.59 22.23 -54.28
CA GLY A 25 -5.70 23.24 -53.70
C GLY A 25 -4.29 22.74 -53.38
N SER A 26 -3.35 23.08 -54.28
CA SER A 26 -1.89 22.89 -54.26
C SER A 26 -1.08 22.89 -52.93
N GLU A 27 0.08 22.25 -53.05
CA GLU A 27 1.40 22.63 -52.48
C GLU A 27 1.76 22.31 -51.00
N ALA A 28 2.58 21.25 -50.90
CA ALA A 28 3.88 21.23 -50.21
C ALA A 28 3.97 21.84 -48.79
N SER A 29 3.93 20.96 -47.79
CA SER A 29 4.94 21.01 -46.73
C SER A 29 5.24 19.61 -46.21
N GLN A 30 6.41 19.06 -46.57
CA GLN A 30 6.98 17.92 -45.86
C GLN A 30 7.49 18.42 -44.50
N VAL A 31 6.59 18.55 -43.53
CA VAL A 31 7.00 18.54 -42.12
C VAL A 31 7.45 17.12 -41.84
N SER A 32 8.77 16.93 -41.83
CA SER A 32 9.39 15.75 -41.25
C SER A 32 9.04 15.74 -39.77
N SER A 33 7.99 14.99 -39.39
CA SER A 33 7.67 14.69 -38.01
C SER A 33 8.87 13.96 -37.40
N ALA A 34 9.74 14.70 -36.73
CA ALA A 34 10.65 14.10 -35.77
C ALA A 34 9.79 13.30 -34.77
N PRO A 35 10.24 12.11 -34.33
CA PRO A 35 9.55 11.44 -33.24
C PRO A 35 9.54 12.41 -32.06
N GLU A 36 8.34 12.76 -31.58
CA GLU A 36 8.22 13.45 -30.31
C GLU A 36 8.94 12.59 -29.27
N PRO A 37 9.80 13.17 -28.42
CA PRO A 37 10.47 12.38 -27.40
C PRO A 37 9.38 11.76 -26.53
N ASP A 38 9.41 10.43 -26.37
CA ASP A 38 8.55 9.75 -25.40
C ASP A 38 8.75 10.42 -24.05
N VAL A 39 7.76 11.23 -23.64
CA VAL A 39 7.74 11.86 -22.33
C VAL A 39 7.44 10.74 -21.36
N VAL A 40 8.51 10.07 -20.93
CA VAL A 40 8.48 9.11 -19.83
C VAL A 40 7.91 9.86 -18.65
N GLN A 41 6.62 9.64 -18.37
CA GLN A 41 5.97 10.21 -17.20
C GLN A 41 6.58 9.53 -15.99
N GLU A 42 7.52 10.23 -15.38
CA GLU A 42 8.16 9.84 -14.14
C GLU A 42 7.06 9.60 -13.11
N THR A 43 6.89 8.33 -12.73
CA THR A 43 5.81 7.95 -11.82
C THR A 43 6.15 8.49 -10.45
N ALA A 44 5.36 9.44 -9.95
CA ALA A 44 5.59 10.03 -8.65
C ALA A 44 5.66 8.95 -7.56
N VAL A 45 6.77 8.93 -6.81
CA VAL A 45 7.03 8.01 -5.70
C VAL A 45 7.08 8.78 -4.38
N HIS A 46 6.89 8.05 -3.29
CA HIS A 46 7.29 8.46 -1.95
C HIS A 46 8.49 7.61 -1.52
N GLU A 47 9.50 8.29 -1.00
CA GLU A 47 10.70 7.71 -0.41
C GLU A 47 10.66 7.91 1.12
N PHE A 48 10.99 6.87 1.87
CA PHE A 48 11.07 6.92 3.34
C PHE A 48 11.96 5.81 3.90
N GLU A 49 12.69 6.12 4.98
CA GLU A 49 13.50 5.16 5.73
C GLU A 49 12.73 4.60 6.93
N LEU A 50 12.77 3.28 7.13
CA LEU A 50 12.18 2.60 8.28
C LEU A 50 13.05 1.39 8.67
N GLY A 51 13.48 1.37 9.94
CA GLY A 51 14.37 0.32 10.45
C GLY A 51 15.70 0.33 9.68
N GLU A 52 16.03 -0.80 9.04
CA GLU A 52 17.27 -0.97 8.28
C GLU A 52 17.08 -0.79 6.74
N ARG A 53 15.94 -0.24 6.31
CA ARG A 53 15.61 -0.13 4.87
C ARG A 53 15.06 1.24 4.46
N GLU A 54 15.44 1.63 3.26
CA GLU A 54 14.82 2.71 2.51
C GLU A 54 13.76 2.11 1.57
N TYR A 55 12.59 2.73 1.47
CA TYR A 55 11.46 2.28 0.67
C TYR A 55 11.08 3.31 -0.39
N THR A 56 10.90 2.86 -1.64
CA THR A 56 10.45 3.69 -2.76
C THR A 56 9.14 3.12 -3.31
N ILE A 57 8.02 3.75 -2.94
CA ILE A 57 6.66 3.27 -3.28
C ILE A 57 5.93 4.30 -4.15
N PRO A 58 5.33 3.91 -5.29
CA PRO A 58 4.50 4.80 -6.10
C PRO A 58 3.41 5.49 -5.27
N ALA A 59 3.32 6.82 -5.36
CA ALA A 59 2.44 7.63 -4.51
C ALA A 59 0.95 7.26 -4.68
N ALA A 60 0.56 6.78 -5.86
CA ALA A 60 -0.77 6.24 -6.13
C ALA A 60 -1.15 5.03 -5.26
N TYR A 61 -0.17 4.31 -4.69
CA TYR A 61 -0.40 3.15 -3.82
C TYR A 61 -0.45 3.52 -2.34
N ILE A 62 -0.34 4.80 -1.99
CA ILE A 62 -0.31 5.28 -0.60
C ILE A 62 -1.58 6.08 -0.28
N PRO A 63 -2.65 5.45 0.25
CA PRO A 63 -3.83 6.15 0.73
C PRO A 63 -3.56 7.20 1.83
N SER A 64 -2.49 7.04 2.62
CA SER A 64 -2.11 7.99 3.67
C SER A 64 -0.67 7.77 4.12
N ILE A 65 0.09 8.86 4.30
CA ILE A 65 1.45 8.84 4.82
C ILE A 65 1.72 10.06 5.69
N ARG A 66 2.48 9.87 6.76
CA ARG A 66 3.15 10.88 7.59
C ARG A 66 4.46 10.29 8.04
N VAL A 67 5.57 10.86 7.60
CA VAL A 67 6.94 10.40 7.90
C VAL A 67 7.76 11.61 8.34
N GLY A 68 8.75 11.41 9.22
CA GLY A 68 9.62 12.47 9.74
C GLY A 68 8.95 13.35 10.79
N GLY A 69 7.91 12.82 11.45
CA GLY A 69 7.24 13.48 12.56
C GLY A 69 7.84 13.10 13.92
N GLN A 70 7.03 13.20 14.99
CA GLN A 70 7.36 12.50 16.24
C GLN A 70 7.07 11.00 16.18
N LYS A 71 6.22 10.56 15.24
CA LYS A 71 5.75 9.19 15.00
C LYS A 71 5.36 9.05 13.55
N ASP A 72 5.73 7.95 12.94
CA ASP A 72 5.44 7.66 11.54
C ASP A 72 4.19 6.78 11.37
N PHE A 73 3.46 7.05 10.30
CA PHE A 73 2.19 6.41 9.94
C PHE A 73 2.13 6.25 8.42
N ILE A 74 1.99 5.02 7.93
CA ILE A 74 1.99 4.71 6.50
C ILE A 74 0.90 3.70 6.20
N ARG A 75 0.13 3.93 5.13
CA ARG A 75 -0.83 2.98 4.56
C ARG A 75 -0.49 2.74 3.10
N ILE A 76 -0.42 1.47 2.71
CA ILE A 76 -0.05 1.05 1.36
C ILE A 76 -1.11 0.06 0.84
N LYS A 77 -1.73 0.40 -0.30
CA LYS A 77 -2.72 -0.41 -1.00
C LYS A 77 -2.29 -0.61 -2.44
N PHE A 78 -1.60 -1.72 -2.71
CA PHE A 78 -1.22 -2.09 -4.06
C PHE A 78 -2.45 -2.47 -4.90
N PRO A 79 -2.50 -2.13 -6.22
CA PRO A 79 -3.72 -2.24 -7.03
C PRO A 79 -4.30 -3.65 -7.12
N ASP A 80 -3.44 -4.66 -7.29
CA ASP A 80 -3.82 -6.07 -7.46
C ASP A 80 -3.72 -6.90 -6.17
N PHE A 81 -3.49 -6.25 -5.02
CA PHE A 81 -3.34 -6.92 -3.73
C PHE A 81 -4.64 -6.86 -2.94
N ALA A 82 -5.15 -8.02 -2.50
CA ALA A 82 -6.41 -8.09 -1.75
C ALA A 82 -6.36 -7.36 -0.40
N ALA A 83 -5.18 -7.27 0.21
CA ALA A 83 -4.94 -6.68 1.53
C ALA A 83 -4.38 -5.24 1.45
N GLU A 84 -4.24 -4.59 2.60
CA GLU A 84 -3.61 -3.28 2.79
C GLU A 84 -2.51 -3.42 3.86
N ILE A 85 -1.34 -2.82 3.64
CA ILE A 85 -0.23 -2.83 4.59
C ILE A 85 -0.24 -1.51 5.36
N VAL A 86 -0.10 -1.58 6.69
CA VAL A 86 -0.16 -0.42 7.59
C VAL A 86 1.02 -0.45 8.55
N LEU A 87 1.72 0.68 8.66
CA LEU A 87 2.59 1.03 9.78
C LEU A 87 1.92 2.13 10.59
N ASP A 88 1.98 2.02 11.91
CA ASP A 88 1.67 3.10 12.84
C ASP A 88 2.53 2.90 14.10
N GLU A 89 3.66 3.58 14.17
CA GLU A 89 4.60 3.48 15.29
C GLU A 89 3.96 3.78 16.65
N MET A 90 2.85 4.54 16.67
CA MET A 90 2.16 4.86 17.93
C MET A 90 1.54 3.66 18.61
N SER A 91 1.24 2.56 17.91
CA SER A 91 0.71 1.36 18.56
C SER A 91 1.44 0.06 18.22
N ALA A 92 2.54 0.14 17.47
CA ALA A 92 3.45 -0.98 17.26
C ALA A 92 3.94 -1.53 18.62
N GLY A 93 3.86 -2.85 18.80
CA GLY A 93 4.19 -3.54 20.05
C GLY A 93 3.30 -3.18 21.26
N LYS A 94 2.29 -2.30 21.13
CA LYS A 94 1.35 -2.02 22.23
C LYS A 94 0.36 -3.14 22.38
N SER A 95 -0.20 -3.27 23.58
CA SER A 95 -1.30 -4.21 23.85
C SER A 95 -2.58 -3.47 24.21
N ASP A 96 -3.71 -4.04 23.82
CA ASP A 96 -5.03 -3.61 24.26
C ASP A 96 -5.27 -3.98 25.75
N LYS A 97 -6.44 -3.58 26.26
CA LYS A 97 -6.85 -3.83 27.66
C LYS A 97 -6.93 -5.32 28.07
N THR A 98 -6.79 -6.25 27.12
CA THR A 98 -6.78 -7.71 27.35
C THR A 98 -5.38 -8.31 27.31
N GLY A 99 -4.34 -7.50 27.09
CA GLY A 99 -2.95 -7.95 26.98
C GLY A 99 -2.59 -8.55 25.62
N ARG A 100 -3.44 -8.33 24.59
CA ARG A 100 -3.20 -8.74 23.21
C ARG A 100 -2.64 -7.58 22.40
N ALA A 101 -1.69 -7.84 21.50
CA ALA A 101 -1.12 -6.83 20.62
C ALA A 101 -2.21 -6.02 19.90
N GLN A 102 -2.04 -4.70 19.87
CA GLN A 102 -3.04 -3.73 19.44
C GLN A 102 -3.06 -3.65 17.91
N ILE A 103 -3.94 -4.45 17.29
CA ILE A 103 -4.14 -4.40 15.83
C ILE A 103 -4.83 -3.08 15.46
N PHE A 104 -4.24 -2.35 14.50
CA PHE A 104 -4.78 -1.08 14.03
C PHE A 104 -6.09 -1.27 13.28
N SER A 105 -7.08 -0.50 13.70
CA SER A 105 -8.30 -0.31 12.93
C SER A 105 -8.35 1.13 12.44
N VAL A 106 -8.12 1.34 11.15
CA VAL A 106 -8.04 2.70 10.57
C VAL A 106 -9.39 3.43 10.54
N THR A 107 -10.47 2.79 11.01
CA THR A 107 -11.83 3.35 10.99
C THR A 107 -12.56 3.35 12.33
N ASP A 108 -12.04 2.70 13.38
CA ASP A 108 -12.83 2.47 14.59
C ASP A 108 -12.67 3.56 15.67
N GLN A 109 -13.61 4.51 15.63
CA GLN A 109 -14.39 4.82 16.83
C GLN A 109 -15.06 3.53 17.35
N ASP A 110 -15.38 3.43 18.65
CA ASP A 110 -15.95 2.24 19.33
C ASP A 110 -16.89 1.37 18.46
N TYR A 111 -16.31 0.38 17.76
CA TYR A 111 -17.07 -0.61 16.98
C TYR A 111 -17.33 -1.84 17.87
N PRO A 112 -18.57 -2.33 17.99
CA PRO A 112 -18.97 -3.10 19.17
C PRO A 112 -18.43 -4.54 19.27
N ARG A 113 -17.67 -5.04 18.27
CA ARG A 113 -16.97 -6.34 18.39
C ARG A 113 -15.82 -6.53 17.39
N ILE A 114 -14.60 -6.58 17.93
CA ILE A 114 -13.46 -7.26 17.32
C ILE A 114 -13.32 -8.63 18.02
N GLU A 115 -13.15 -9.69 17.24
CA GLU A 115 -12.77 -11.02 17.73
C GLU A 115 -11.32 -11.30 17.38
N TYR A 116 -10.58 -11.87 18.32
CA TYR A 116 -9.15 -12.12 18.17
C TYR A 116 -8.84 -13.62 18.18
N ALA A 117 -8.25 -14.12 17.11
CA ALA A 117 -7.59 -15.42 17.04
C ALA A 117 -6.06 -15.24 17.12
N GLU A 118 -5.35 -16.32 17.40
CA GLU A 118 -3.87 -16.36 17.44
C GLU A 118 -3.41 -17.44 16.45
N ARG A 119 -2.40 -17.14 15.65
CA ARG A 119 -1.77 -18.07 14.71
C ARG A 119 -0.70 -18.90 15.44
N GLU A 120 -0.23 -19.99 14.84
CA GLU A 120 0.81 -20.84 15.45
C GLU A 120 2.17 -20.14 15.60
N ASP A 121 2.42 -19.07 14.84
CA ASP A 121 3.59 -18.19 14.97
C ASP A 121 3.40 -17.08 16.03
N GLY A 122 2.30 -17.10 16.78
CA GLY A 122 1.96 -16.08 17.79
C GLY A 122 1.36 -14.79 17.21
N ALA A 123 1.28 -14.66 15.88
CA ALA A 123 0.69 -13.49 15.26
C ALA A 123 -0.84 -13.44 15.50
N ILE A 124 -1.33 -12.29 15.95
CA ILE A 124 -2.75 -12.10 16.27
C ILE A 124 -3.53 -11.84 14.98
N ILE A 125 -4.65 -12.52 14.79
CA ILE A 125 -5.67 -12.18 13.78
C ILE A 125 -6.83 -11.49 14.49
N ALA A 126 -7.03 -10.20 14.25
CA ALA A 126 -8.22 -9.46 14.69
C ALA A 126 -9.24 -9.41 13.56
N CYS A 127 -10.48 -9.86 13.78
CA CYS A 127 -11.57 -9.83 12.81
C CYS A 127 -12.76 -9.03 13.34
N ARG A 128 -13.29 -8.08 12.54
CA ARG A 128 -14.50 -7.35 12.90
C ARG A 128 -15.75 -8.22 12.69
N ARG A 129 -16.69 -8.21 13.64
CA ARG A 129 -18.03 -8.80 13.44
C ARG A 129 -19.11 -7.73 13.41
N GLY A 130 -19.74 -7.58 12.25
CA GLY A 130 -20.92 -6.73 12.06
C GLY A 130 -21.43 -6.78 10.62
N MET A 131 -22.71 -6.49 10.39
CA MET A 131 -23.35 -6.52 9.05
C MET A 131 -22.84 -5.43 8.08
N MET A 132 -21.93 -4.56 8.51
CA MET A 132 -21.49 -3.35 7.80
C MET A 132 -19.96 -3.18 7.80
N ALA A 133 -19.18 -4.21 8.20
CA ALA A 133 -17.73 -4.11 8.27
C ALA A 133 -17.12 -4.05 6.85
N GLN A 134 -16.80 -2.84 6.37
CA GLN A 134 -16.12 -2.62 5.08
C GLN A 134 -14.61 -2.93 5.12
N SER A 135 -14.04 -3.08 6.32
CA SER A 135 -12.65 -3.47 6.56
C SER A 135 -12.63 -4.80 7.30
N GLY A 136 -11.88 -5.76 6.78
CA GLY A 136 -11.90 -7.16 7.22
C GLY A 136 -11.08 -7.44 8.48
N CYS A 137 -10.39 -8.58 8.48
CA CYS A 137 -9.46 -8.94 9.53
C CYS A 137 -8.12 -8.20 9.38
N GLY A 138 -7.26 -8.29 10.40
CA GLY A 138 -5.89 -7.81 10.34
C GLY A 138 -4.93 -8.68 11.16
N THR A 139 -3.65 -8.73 10.76
CA THR A 139 -2.60 -9.49 11.47
C THR A 139 -1.27 -8.77 11.45
N ILE A 140 -0.50 -8.90 12.53
CA ILE A 140 0.86 -8.37 12.63
C ILE A 140 1.85 -9.29 11.91
N PHE A 141 2.86 -8.69 11.28
CA PHE A 141 4.05 -9.36 10.79
C PHE A 141 5.27 -8.44 10.92
N GLU A 142 6.47 -9.01 11.06
CA GLU A 142 7.72 -8.26 11.07
C GLU A 142 8.34 -8.23 9.66
N CYS A 143 8.93 -7.10 9.29
CA CYS A 143 9.73 -6.97 8.08
C CYS A 143 10.85 -5.93 8.31
N ALA A 144 12.10 -6.38 8.19
CA ALA A 144 13.31 -5.57 8.37
C ALA A 144 13.42 -4.89 9.75
N GLY A 145 13.04 -5.61 10.82
CA GLY A 145 13.06 -5.13 12.20
C GLY A 145 11.89 -4.21 12.57
N VAL A 146 10.96 -3.97 11.64
CA VAL A 146 9.78 -3.11 11.83
C VAL A 146 8.52 -3.97 11.94
N GLU A 147 7.66 -3.64 12.89
CA GLU A 147 6.36 -4.29 13.05
C GLU A 147 5.32 -3.64 12.13
N TRP A 148 4.76 -4.44 11.21
CA TRP A 148 3.73 -4.04 10.26
C TRP A 148 2.41 -4.73 10.57
N THR A 149 1.30 -4.14 10.15
CA THR A 149 -0.03 -4.76 10.17
C THR A 149 -0.57 -4.93 8.76
N LEU A 150 -0.98 -6.15 8.44
CA LEU A 150 -1.68 -6.50 7.21
C LEU A 150 -3.18 -6.53 7.46
N LEU A 151 -3.97 -5.73 6.75
CA LEU A 151 -5.44 -5.73 6.78
C LEU A 151 -6.00 -6.47 5.56
N PHE A 152 -6.75 -7.55 5.76
CA PHE A 152 -7.18 -8.48 4.72
C PHE A 152 -8.68 -8.85 4.87
N PRO A 153 -9.39 -9.27 3.80
CA PRO A 153 -10.77 -9.79 3.94
C PRO A 153 -10.81 -11.04 4.83
N ILE A 154 -11.97 -11.40 5.38
CA ILE A 154 -12.10 -12.65 6.15
C ILE A 154 -11.74 -13.84 5.24
N GLY A 155 -10.78 -14.67 5.65
CA GLY A 155 -10.27 -15.80 4.86
C GLY A 155 -9.73 -16.94 5.72
N LEU A 156 -9.34 -18.05 5.08
CA LEU A 156 -8.75 -19.23 5.72
C LEU A 156 -7.29 -18.96 6.10
N ARG A 157 -6.78 -19.64 7.14
CA ARG A 157 -5.43 -19.41 7.68
C ARG A 157 -4.32 -19.48 6.63
N ASN A 158 -4.36 -20.46 5.74
CA ASN A 158 -3.38 -20.62 4.65
C ASN A 158 -3.44 -19.48 3.62
N GLU A 159 -4.61 -18.85 3.45
CA GLU A 159 -4.78 -17.65 2.62
C GLU A 159 -4.15 -16.44 3.31
N VAL A 160 -4.32 -16.30 4.63
CA VAL A 160 -3.66 -15.25 5.44
C VAL A 160 -2.14 -15.39 5.39
N GLU A 161 -1.61 -16.60 5.57
CA GLU A 161 -0.16 -16.89 5.48
C GLU A 161 0.40 -16.56 4.10
N ALA A 162 -0.33 -16.90 3.03
CA ALA A 162 0.05 -16.53 1.66
C ALA A 162 0.00 -15.01 1.42
N LEU A 163 -0.96 -14.30 2.03
CA LEU A 163 -1.05 -12.84 1.97
C LEU A 163 0.09 -12.16 2.74
N VAL A 164 0.46 -12.65 3.93
CA VAL A 164 1.63 -12.15 4.69
C VAL A 164 2.91 -12.36 3.89
N GLY A 165 3.18 -13.56 3.39
CA GLY A 165 4.36 -13.83 2.56
C GLY A 165 4.37 -13.08 1.21
N SER A 166 3.23 -12.55 0.77
CA SER A 166 3.13 -11.65 -0.38
C SER A 166 3.34 -10.19 0.01
N ALA A 167 2.86 -9.77 1.19
CA ALA A 167 3.09 -8.44 1.76
C ALA A 167 4.57 -8.17 2.03
N THR A 168 5.27 -9.12 2.68
CA THR A 168 6.72 -9.06 2.90
C THR A 168 7.47 -8.92 1.58
N ARG A 169 7.09 -9.70 0.56
CA ARG A 169 7.73 -9.64 -0.76
C ARG A 169 7.47 -8.33 -1.51
N LEU A 170 6.28 -7.76 -1.38
CA LEU A 170 5.95 -6.45 -1.96
C LEU A 170 6.76 -5.33 -1.28
N LEU A 171 6.88 -5.36 0.05
CA LEU A 171 7.77 -4.46 0.78
C LEU A 171 9.24 -4.63 0.34
N GLU A 172 9.72 -5.88 0.24
CA GLU A 172 11.07 -6.20 -0.26
C GLU A 172 11.33 -5.64 -1.67
N GLN A 173 10.42 -5.86 -2.62
CA GLN A 173 10.52 -5.37 -4.00
C GLN A 173 10.58 -3.83 -4.10
N HIS A 174 10.03 -3.13 -3.10
CA HIS A 174 10.01 -1.68 -3.00
C HIS A 174 11.05 -1.14 -2.03
N SER A 175 12.01 -1.95 -1.57
CA SER A 175 12.99 -1.56 -0.56
C SER A 175 14.43 -1.86 -0.95
N VAL A 176 15.36 -1.07 -0.42
CA VAL A 176 16.80 -1.35 -0.45
C VAL A 176 17.35 -1.40 0.97
N GLU A 177 18.31 -2.29 1.22
CA GLU A 177 19.03 -2.35 2.49
C GLU A 177 19.92 -1.11 2.65
N ILE A 178 19.76 -0.39 3.76
CA ILE A 178 20.62 0.74 4.09
C ILE A 178 22.00 0.18 4.40
N ARG A 179 22.95 0.37 3.48
CA ARG A 179 24.35 0.01 3.74
C ARG A 179 24.90 0.91 4.84
N GLN A 180 25.03 0.36 6.04
CA GLN A 180 25.85 0.95 7.09
C GLN A 180 27.32 0.93 6.64
N GLU A 181 27.73 1.93 5.88
CA GLU A 181 29.14 2.27 5.71
C GLU A 181 29.67 2.65 7.10
N ARG A 182 30.35 1.69 7.74
CA ARG A 182 30.91 1.89 9.07
C ARG A 182 31.89 3.05 9.01
N ALA A 183 31.52 4.17 9.60
CA ALA A 183 32.44 5.25 9.92
C ALA A 183 33.53 4.73 10.88
N LYS A 184 34.61 4.20 10.31
CA LYS A 184 35.94 4.15 10.94
C LYS A 184 36.56 5.54 10.82
N GLU A 185 35.93 6.51 11.46
CA GLU A 185 36.32 7.91 11.45
C GLU A 185 35.78 8.55 12.73
N GLY A 186 36.59 8.83 13.75
CA GLY A 186 37.97 8.39 14.02
C GLY A 186 38.30 8.70 15.47
N ASP A 187 39.14 7.90 16.12
CA ASP A 187 39.60 8.15 17.50
C ASP A 187 41.11 8.46 17.49
N PRO A 188 41.51 9.74 17.58
CA PRO A 188 42.90 10.14 17.56
C PRO A 188 43.43 10.47 18.96
N GLU A 189 43.35 9.56 19.94
CA GLU A 189 44.03 9.78 21.23
C GLU A 189 44.58 8.50 21.90
N LYS A 190 45.86 8.59 22.31
CA LYS A 190 46.70 7.62 23.06
C LYS A 190 47.24 6.45 22.21
N ASP A 191 48.52 6.08 22.28
CA ASP A 191 49.59 6.40 23.24
C ASP A 191 50.71 7.26 22.60
N LEU A 192 51.40 8.20 23.25
CA LEU A 192 51.99 8.21 24.60
C LEU A 192 53.08 7.13 24.82
N VAL A 193 53.98 7.01 23.85
CA VAL A 193 55.29 6.36 24.06
C VAL A 193 56.16 7.25 24.94
N GLN A 194 56.27 6.88 26.21
CA GLN A 194 57.46 7.19 27.00
C GLN A 194 58.58 6.24 26.55
N ASP A 195 59.69 6.76 26.04
CA ASP A 195 61.03 6.25 26.39
C ASP A 195 62.15 7.18 25.90
N GLN A 196 63.16 7.34 26.77
CA GLN A 196 64.41 8.14 26.64
C GLN A 196 64.31 9.68 26.77
#